data_AF-A0A3M0Y989-F1
#
_entry.id   AF-A0A3M0Y989-F1
#
_cell.length_a   1.000
_cell.length_b   1.000
_cell.length_c   1.000
_cell.angle_alpha   90.00
_cell.angle_beta   90.00
_cell.angle_gamma   90.00
#
_symmetry.space_group_name_H-M   'P 1'
#
loop_
_entity.id
_entity.type
_entity.pdbx_description
1 polymer ?
#
loop_
_entity_poly.entity_id
_entity_poly.type
_entity_poly.pdbx_seq_one_letter_code
_entity_poly.pdbx_strand_id
1 'polypeptide(L)' 'LSDGKNVRKTEEDLKKLFPKEMWNKLHLQIIYFGREYCPARGHDPHACPICSKFGRPEVFAEAAGGKKSKK' A
#
# COMPACT_ATOMS: atom_id res chain seq x y z
N LEU A 1 -8.78 -10.68 1.73
CA LEU A 1 -7.73 -11.31 0.91
C LEU A 1 -6.50 -11.60 1.78
N SER A 2 -5.78 -10.59 2.27
CA SER A 2 -4.76 -10.76 3.34
C SER A 2 -5.01 -9.77 4.49
N ASP A 3 -4.69 -10.16 5.72
CA ASP A 3 -4.84 -9.34 6.94
C ASP A 3 -3.66 -8.39 7.17
N GLY A 4 -2.65 -8.40 6.30
CA GLY A 4 -1.44 -7.58 6.44
C GLY A 4 -0.52 -7.98 7.60
N LYS A 5 -0.87 -9.02 8.38
CA LYS A 5 -0.11 -9.48 9.56
C LYS A 5 1.11 -10.34 9.22
N ASN A 6 1.12 -10.97 8.05
CA ASN A 6 2.19 -11.89 7.64
C ASN A 6 2.56 -11.68 6.16
N VAL A 7 3.85 -11.45 5.94
CA VAL A 7 4.45 -11.26 4.60
C VAL A 7 4.24 -12.51 3.75
N ARG A 8 4.47 -13.72 4.30
CA ARG A 8 4.31 -14.98 3.55
C ARG A 8 2.90 -15.18 3.02
N LYS A 9 1.88 -14.91 3.84
CA LYS A 9 0.47 -15.00 3.43
C LYS A 9 0.17 -14.02 2.30
N THR A 10 0.65 -12.78 2.45
CA THR A 10 0.45 -11.73 1.45
C THR A 10 1.12 -12.07 0.13
N GLU A 11 2.34 -12.62 0.14
CA GLU A 11 3.03 -13.09 -1.06
C GLU A 11 2.30 -14.25 -1.73
N GLU A 12 1.82 -15.22 -0.96
CA GLU A 12 1.07 -16.36 -1.50
C GLU A 12 -0.22 -15.90 -2.19
N ASP A 13 -0.97 -14.98 -1.56
CA ASP A 13 -2.21 -14.45 -2.13
C ASP A 13 -1.95 -13.66 -3.43
N LEU A 14 -0.88 -12.85 -3.46
CA LEU A 14 -0.50 -12.12 -4.68
C LEU A 14 -0.06 -13.09 -5.80
N LYS A 15 0.70 -14.13 -5.47
CA LYS A 15 1.15 -15.14 -6.45
C LYS A 15 -0.01 -15.98 -7.01
N LYS A 16 -1.12 -16.13 -6.28
CA LYS A 16 -2.36 -16.77 -6.76
C LYS A 16 -3.13 -15.89 -7.74
N LEU A 17 -3.05 -14.56 -7.59
CA LEU A 17 -3.78 -13.62 -8.44
C LEU A 17 -3.09 -13.28 -9.76
N PHE A 18 -1.75 -13.30 -9.79
CA PHE A 18 -0.97 -12.88 -10.96
C PHE A 18 -0.18 -14.03 -11.58
N PRO A 19 -0.09 -14.10 -12.93
CA PRO A 19 0.70 -15.12 -13.61
C PRO A 19 2.20 -14.96 -13.30
N LYS A 20 2.92 -16.09 -13.26
CA LYS A 20 4.35 -16.16 -12.87
C LYS A 20 5.26 -15.26 -13.68
N GLU A 21 4.99 -15.11 -14.97
CA GLU A 21 5.75 -14.25 -15.88
C GLU A 21 5.74 -12.77 -15.46
N MET A 22 4.68 -12.32 -14.79
CA MET A 22 4.52 -10.93 -14.37
C MET A 22 5.13 -10.63 -13.01
N TRP A 23 5.53 -11.64 -12.23
CA TRP A 23 5.95 -11.46 -10.82
C TRP A 23 7.11 -10.47 -10.68
N ASN A 24 8.14 -10.57 -11.52
CA ASN A 24 9.29 -9.65 -11.48
C ASN A 24 8.89 -8.21 -11.82
N LYS A 25 8.03 -8.03 -12.83
CA LYS A 25 7.55 -6.72 -13.25
C LYS A 25 6.68 -6.09 -12.16
N LEU A 26 5.72 -6.83 -11.63
CA LEU A 26 4.81 -6.38 -10.59
C LEU A 26 5.55 -6.05 -9.29
N HIS A 27 6.54 -6.86 -8.91
CA HIS A 27 7.38 -6.60 -7.74
C HIS A 27 8.03 -5.21 -7.82
N LEU A 28 8.69 -4.91 -8.95
CA LEU A 28 9.31 -3.60 -9.16
C LEU A 28 8.28 -2.48 -9.22
N GLN A 29 7.16 -2.69 -9.91
CA GLN A 29 6.07 -1.69 -9.97
C GLN A 29 5.52 -1.34 -8.59
N ILE A 30 5.31 -2.32 -7.71
CA ILE A 30 4.84 -2.09 -6.34
C ILE A 30 5.88 -1.29 -5.54
N ILE A 31 7.17 -1.59 -5.69
CA ILE A 31 8.25 -0.86 -5.02
C ILE A 31 8.31 0.60 -5.47
N TYR A 32 8.33 0.84 -6.79
CA TYR A 32 8.38 2.20 -7.32
C TYR A 32 7.14 2.99 -6.92
N PHE A 33 5.96 2.37 -7.02
CA PHE A 33 4.72 2.99 -6.58
C PHE A 33 4.77 3.41 -5.10
N GLY A 34 5.24 2.53 -4.21
CA GLY A 34 5.38 2.84 -2.79
C GLY A 34 6.38 3.94 -2.50
N ARG A 35 7.39 4.14 -3.34
CA ARG A 35 8.39 5.19 -3.15
C ARG A 35 7.93 6.54 -3.69
N GLU A 36 7.29 6.56 -4.85
CA GLU A 36 6.91 7.79 -5.54
C GLU A 36 5.55 8.33 -5.09
N TYR A 37 4.57 7.46 -4.85
CA TYR A 37 3.18 7.87 -4.61
C TYR A 37 2.67 7.51 -3.23
N CYS A 38 3.17 6.44 -2.61
CA CYS A 38 2.68 5.94 -1.32
C CYS A 38 3.76 5.76 -0.25
N PRO A 39 4.52 6.83 0.10
CA PRO A 39 5.61 6.72 1.07
C PRO A 39 5.09 6.41 2.48
N ALA A 40 5.87 5.66 3.28
CA ALA A 40 5.47 5.28 4.63
C ALA A 40 5.31 6.47 5.61
N ARG A 41 5.91 7.62 5.31
CA ARG A 41 5.82 8.85 6.10
C ARG A 41 5.49 10.01 5.19
N GLY A 42 4.60 10.90 5.63
CA GLY A 42 4.19 12.06 4.84
C GLY A 42 3.42 11.70 3.58
N HIS A 43 2.74 10.54 3.56
CA HIS A 43 1.83 10.18 2.48
C HIS A 43 0.70 11.18 2.38
N ASP A 44 0.47 11.72 1.18
CA ASP A 44 -0.76 12.44 0.87
C ASP A 44 -1.74 11.50 0.14
N PRO A 45 -2.81 11.04 0.81
CA PRO A 45 -3.79 10.14 0.23
C PRO A 45 -4.59 10.77 -0.93
N HIS A 46 -4.68 12.10 -0.97
CA HIS A 46 -5.38 12.81 -2.05
C HIS A 46 -4.54 12.86 -3.33
N ALA A 47 -3.22 13.02 -3.21
CA ALA A 47 -2.29 12.97 -4.34
C ALA A 47 -2.00 11.55 -4.83
N CYS A 48 -2.24 10.53 -4.00
CA CYS A 48 -1.99 9.14 -4.37
C CYS A 48 -3.03 8.59 -5.37
N PRO A 49 -2.60 8.06 -6.53
CA PRO A 49 -3.52 7.54 -7.55
C PRO A 49 -4.40 6.36 -7.08
N ILE A 50 -3.94 5.61 -6.09
CA ILE A 50 -4.68 4.46 -5.52
C ILE A 50 -5.50 4.90 -4.32
N CYS A 51 -4.89 5.58 -3.35
CA CYS A 51 -5.59 5.96 -2.11
C CYS A 51 -6.72 6.95 -2.40
N SER A 52 -6.57 7.88 -3.34
CA SER A 52 -7.63 8.83 -3.71
C SER A 52 -8.91 8.15 -4.22
N LYS A 53 -8.81 6.95 -4.81
CA LYS A 53 -9.93 6.22 -5.41
C LYS A 53 -10.44 5.06 -4.54
N PHE A 54 -9.52 4.36 -3.86
CA PHE A 54 -9.80 3.11 -3.15
C PHE A 54 -9.32 3.12 -1.70
N GLY A 55 -8.77 4.23 -1.22
CA GLY A 55 -8.29 4.39 0.14
C GLY A 55 -9.45 4.31 1.15
N ARG A 56 -9.16 3.75 2.32
CA ARG A 56 -10.12 3.74 3.42
C ARG A 56 -10.21 5.11 4.08
N PRO A 57 -11.36 5.47 4.69
CA PRO A 57 -11.53 6.77 5.37
C PRO A 57 -10.46 7.07 6.43
N GLU A 58 -9.99 6.03 7.12
CA GLU A 58 -8.89 6.08 8.11
C GLU A 58 -7.60 6.67 7.53
N VAL A 59 -7.26 6.36 6.27
CA VAL A 59 -6.03 6.83 5.62
C VAL A 59 -6.07 8.35 5.40
N PHE A 60 -7.24 8.91 5.08
CA PHE A 60 -7.45 10.35 4.90
C PHE A 60 -7.45 11.11 6.23
N ALA A 61 -7.99 10.50 7.30
CA ALA A 61 -7.97 11.08 8.63
C ALA A 61 -6.55 11.19 9.21
N GLU A 62 -5.67 10.23 8.91
CA GLU A 62 -4.26 10.24 9.33
C GLU A 62 -3.42 11.31 8.60
N ALA A 63 -3.77 11.66 7.36
CA ALA A 63 -3.10 12.70 6.60
C ALA A 63 -3.44 14.13 7.07
N ALA A 64 -4.64 14.33 7.62
CA ALA A 64 -5.11 15.63 8.12
C ALA A 64 -4.59 16.00 9.52
N GLY A 65 -3.91 15.09 10.24
CA GLY A 65 -3.54 15.30 11.63
C GLY A 65 -2.33 14.49 12.05
N GLY A 66 -1.16 15.13 12.05
CA GLY A 66 0.04 14.58 12.67
C GLY A 66 -0.16 14.23 14.14
N LYS A 67 0.47 13.11 14.54
CA LYS A 67 0.61 12.55 15.90
C LYS A 67 -0.64 11.87 16.47
N LYS A 68 -0.77 10.56 16.24
CA LYS A 68 -1.17 9.67 17.34
C LYS A 68 0.05 9.44 18.22
N SER A 69 0.16 10.22 19.29
CA SER A 69 1.00 9.86 20.44
C SER A 69 0.58 8.46 20.88
N LYS A 70 1.47 7.47 20.71
CA LYS A 70 1.31 6.17 21.35
C LYS A 70 1.27 6.42 22.87
N LYS A 71 0.20 5.99 23.52
CA LYS A 71 0.16 5.78 24.96
C LYS A 71 0.52 4.31 25.21
#